data_AF-G8BTW3-F1
#
_entry.id   AF-G8BTW3-F1
#
_cell.length_a   1.000
_cell.length_b   1.000
_cell.length_c   1.000
_cell.angle_alpha   90.00
_cell.angle_beta   90.00
_cell.angle_gamma   90.00
#
_symmetry.space_group_name_H-M   'P 1'
#
loop_
_entity.id
_entity.type
_entity.pdbx_description
1 polymer ?
#
loop_
_entity_poly.entity_id
_entity_poly.type
_entity_poly.pdbx_seq_one_letter_code
_entity_poly.pdbx_strand_id
1 'polypeptide(L)'
;MAIIALDRLIHRLYQYYQISTTFLYVALIARWIILFPLVSSKFLPGGIHEFLIYLLGISSIVEMLWQFYFHGVIRSLKSRTVLKDMNFIYLVRVIHFYDDYEHAVILKNTSYSSFILALGFTQAYSHFNKIFKGNKVSKRSWFWKINAFIMLPTLYLSEFYLLLLNLNNYNYHSTLLLDKINYLVLIVFLPLSCLLYKGEFTSSSMQRV
;
A
#
# COMPACT_ATOMS: atom_id res chain seq x y z
N MET A 1 -36.29 -1.63 13.28
CA MET A 1 -35.69 -2.94 12.95
C MET A 1 -34.88 -2.93 11.66
N ALA A 2 -35.34 -2.32 10.56
CA ALA A 2 -34.62 -2.29 9.28
C ALA A 2 -33.22 -1.63 9.35
N ILE A 3 -33.07 -0.52 10.10
CA ILE A 3 -31.79 0.19 10.25
C ILE A 3 -30.73 -0.70 10.95
N ILE A 4 -31.14 -1.41 12.01
CA ILE A 4 -30.25 -2.31 12.76
C ILE A 4 -29.81 -3.51 11.89
N ALA A 5 -30.68 -4.00 11.00
CA ALA A 5 -30.35 -5.07 10.07
C ALA A 5 -29.36 -4.58 8.99
N LEU A 6 -29.54 -3.35 8.50
CA LEU A 6 -28.65 -2.73 7.53
C LEU A 6 -27.26 -2.51 8.12
N ASP A 7 -27.16 -1.97 9.34
CA ASP A 7 -25.87 -1.76 10.01
C ASP A 7 -25.10 -3.08 10.20
N ARG A 8 -25.79 -4.14 10.63
CA ARG A 8 -25.18 -5.47 10.76
C ARG A 8 -24.68 -6.02 9.42
N LEU A 9 -25.44 -5.81 8.35
CA LEU A 9 -25.05 -6.22 7.00
C LEU A 9 -23.80 -5.46 6.53
N ILE A 10 -23.75 -4.14 6.76
CA ILE A 10 -22.62 -3.29 6.39
C ILE A 10 -21.35 -3.70 7.15
N HIS A 11 -21.45 -3.97 8.44
CA HIS A 11 -20.30 -4.47 9.21
C HIS A 11 -19.80 -5.83 8.70
N ARG A 12 -20.70 -6.74 8.29
CA ARG A 12 -20.32 -8.02 7.68
C ARG A 12 -19.65 -7.84 6.32
N LEU A 13 -20.14 -6.92 5.49
CA LEU A 13 -19.52 -6.58 4.20
C LEU A 13 -18.11 -6.03 4.42
N TYR A 14 -17.92 -5.15 5.40
CA TYR A 14 -16.59 -4.65 5.76
C TYR A 14 -15.67 -5.78 6.21
N GLN A 15 -16.12 -6.70 7.07
CA GLN A 15 -15.33 -7.86 7.49
C GLN A 15 -14.96 -8.77 6.30
N TYR A 16 -15.92 -9.07 5.43
CA TYR A 16 -15.69 -9.86 4.23
C TYR A 16 -14.65 -9.21 3.32
N TYR A 17 -14.80 -7.89 3.07
CA TYR A 17 -13.83 -7.09 2.33
C TYR A 17 -12.42 -7.22 2.92
N GLN A 18 -12.26 -7.04 4.25
CA GLN A 18 -10.95 -7.13 4.89
C GLN A 18 -10.34 -8.55 4.78
N ILE A 19 -11.15 -9.61 4.85
CA ILE A 19 -10.67 -11.00 4.72
C ILE A 19 -10.22 -11.25 3.28
N SER A 20 -11.04 -10.86 2.31
CA SER A 20 -10.73 -10.99 0.89
C SER A 20 -9.48 -10.20 0.51
N THR A 21 -9.33 -8.96 0.96
CA THR A 21 -8.11 -8.17 0.67
C THR A 21 -6.88 -8.77 1.33
N THR A 22 -6.98 -9.23 2.59
CA THR A 22 -5.88 -9.95 3.26
C THR A 22 -5.45 -11.15 2.43
N PHE A 23 -6.41 -11.97 1.98
CA PHE A 23 -6.15 -13.13 1.14
C PHE A 23 -5.47 -12.75 -0.18
N LEU A 24 -5.95 -11.70 -0.86
CA LEU A 24 -5.38 -11.24 -2.13
C LEU A 24 -3.95 -10.72 -1.98
N TYR A 25 -3.64 -10.00 -0.89
CA TYR A 25 -2.26 -9.57 -0.60
C TYR A 25 -1.35 -10.73 -0.22
N VAL A 26 -1.86 -11.76 0.49
CA VAL A 26 -1.10 -13.00 0.71
C VAL A 26 -0.88 -13.75 -0.60
N ALA A 27 -1.87 -13.80 -1.49
CA ALA A 27 -1.76 -14.40 -2.81
C ALA A 27 -0.73 -13.66 -3.69
N LEU A 28 -0.64 -12.33 -3.60
CA LEU A 28 0.42 -11.54 -4.24
C LEU A 28 1.81 -12.01 -3.81
N ILE A 29 2.03 -12.17 -2.50
CA ILE A 29 3.30 -12.66 -1.95
C ILE A 29 3.57 -14.09 -2.42
N ALA A 30 2.59 -14.99 -2.32
CA ALA A 30 2.75 -16.37 -2.74
C ALA A 30 3.11 -16.48 -4.23
N ARG A 31 2.42 -15.70 -5.08
CA ARG A 31 2.71 -15.59 -6.51
C ARG A 31 4.12 -15.05 -6.77
N TRP A 32 4.56 -14.07 -6.00
CA TRP A 32 5.93 -13.55 -6.07
C TRP A 32 6.97 -14.61 -5.67
N ILE A 33 6.78 -15.33 -4.55
CA ILE A 33 7.69 -16.39 -4.07
C ILE A 33 7.85 -17.50 -5.11
N ILE A 34 6.75 -17.89 -5.76
CA ILE A 34 6.77 -18.93 -6.80
C ILE A 34 7.49 -18.42 -8.05
N LEU A 35 7.15 -17.22 -8.53
CA LEU A 35 7.66 -16.72 -9.82
C LEU A 35 9.10 -16.22 -9.75
N PHE A 36 9.57 -15.72 -8.60
CA PHE A 36 10.93 -15.21 -8.43
C PHE A 36 12.02 -16.24 -8.82
N PRO A 37 12.03 -17.49 -8.32
CA PRO A 37 13.00 -18.50 -8.73
C PRO A 37 12.77 -19.00 -10.16
N LEU A 38 11.52 -19.00 -10.64
CA LEU A 38 11.13 -19.55 -11.94
C LEU A 38 11.56 -18.66 -13.12
N VAL A 39 11.52 -17.34 -12.96
CA VAL A 39 11.75 -16.40 -14.08
C VAL A 39 13.14 -15.75 -14.03
N SER A 40 13.86 -15.87 -12.91
CA SER A 40 15.14 -15.18 -12.64
C SER A 40 15.01 -13.66 -12.83
N SER A 41 16.03 -12.88 -12.45
CA SER A 41 15.99 -11.40 -12.38
C SER A 41 15.66 -10.65 -13.69
N LYS A 42 15.45 -11.38 -14.80
CA LYS A 42 15.30 -10.81 -16.15
C LYS A 42 13.87 -10.42 -16.49
N PHE A 43 12.85 -10.97 -15.83
CA PHE A 43 11.45 -10.63 -16.09
C PHE A 43 10.61 -10.83 -14.82
N LEU A 44 10.11 -9.76 -14.21
CA LEU A 44 8.85 -9.91 -13.49
C LEU A 44 7.75 -9.98 -14.57
N PRO A 45 7.02 -11.10 -14.69
CA PRO A 45 5.99 -11.23 -15.71
C PRO A 45 4.93 -10.15 -15.49
N GLY A 46 4.48 -9.50 -16.59
CA GLY A 46 3.47 -8.44 -16.57
C GLY A 46 2.25 -8.79 -15.72
N GLY A 47 1.87 -10.08 -15.68
CA GLY A 47 0.77 -10.56 -14.85
C GLY A 47 0.91 -10.34 -13.33
N ILE A 48 2.12 -10.25 -12.74
CA ILE A 48 2.25 -9.87 -11.31
C ILE A 48 2.03 -8.37 -11.16
N HIS A 49 2.59 -7.58 -12.07
CA HIS A 49 2.47 -6.14 -12.05
C HIS A 49 1.00 -5.70 -12.23
N GLU A 50 0.31 -6.22 -13.25
CA GLU A 50 -1.12 -5.94 -13.44
C GLU A 50 -1.93 -6.32 -12.20
N PHE A 51 -1.70 -7.51 -11.65
CA PHE A 51 -2.38 -7.95 -10.44
C PHE A 51 -2.13 -7.01 -9.26
N LEU A 52 -0.88 -6.57 -9.07
CA LEU A 52 -0.51 -5.59 -8.07
C LEU A 52 -1.26 -4.26 -8.27
N ILE A 53 -1.25 -3.72 -9.48
CA ILE A 53 -1.84 -2.41 -9.78
C ILE A 53 -3.36 -2.42 -9.58
N TYR A 54 -4.06 -3.44 -10.08
CA TYR A 54 -5.50 -3.58 -9.86
C TYR A 54 -5.83 -3.81 -8.38
N LEU A 55 -5.08 -4.68 -7.70
CA LEU A 55 -5.28 -4.94 -6.28
C LEU A 55 -5.08 -3.66 -5.45
N LEU A 56 -3.99 -2.94 -5.72
CA LEU A 56 -3.62 -1.73 -5.00
C LEU A 56 -4.65 -0.62 -5.24
N GLY A 57 -5.01 -0.36 -6.50
CA GLY A 57 -5.98 0.67 -6.86
C GLY A 57 -7.37 0.40 -6.28
N ILE A 58 -7.91 -0.81 -6.50
CA ILE A 58 -9.26 -1.17 -6.04
C ILE A 58 -9.32 -1.18 -4.51
N SER A 59 -8.34 -1.80 -3.85
CA SER A 59 -8.35 -1.86 -2.38
C SER A 59 -8.19 -0.48 -1.74
N SER A 60 -7.38 0.42 -2.30
CA SER A 60 -7.26 1.78 -1.79
C SER A 60 -8.54 2.59 -1.97
N ILE A 61 -9.22 2.48 -3.11
CA ILE A 61 -10.50 3.17 -3.35
C ILE A 61 -11.56 2.65 -2.37
N VAL A 62 -11.71 1.33 -2.25
CA VAL A 62 -12.74 0.73 -1.39
C VAL A 62 -12.45 0.99 0.09
N GLU A 63 -11.18 0.93 0.52
CA GLU A 63 -10.81 1.29 1.90
C GLU A 63 -11.12 2.76 2.19
N MET A 64 -10.84 3.67 1.26
CA MET A 64 -11.16 5.08 1.42
C MET A 64 -12.68 5.32 1.54
N LEU A 65 -13.50 4.62 0.74
CA LEU A 65 -14.95 4.63 0.87
C LEU A 65 -15.42 4.15 2.24
N TRP A 66 -14.83 3.06 2.75
CA TRP A 66 -15.12 2.57 4.10
C TRP A 66 -14.73 3.58 5.18
N GLN A 67 -13.58 4.24 5.05
CA GLN A 67 -13.16 5.27 5.99
C GLN A 67 -14.14 6.45 5.99
N PHE A 68 -14.56 6.92 4.81
CA PHE A 68 -15.56 7.99 4.70
C PHE A 68 -16.90 7.59 5.31
N TYR A 69 -17.33 6.35 5.11
CA TYR A 69 -18.57 5.84 5.70
C TYR A 69 -18.52 5.79 7.23
N PHE A 70 -17.47 5.19 7.82
CA PHE A 70 -17.43 4.97 9.27
C PHE A 70 -16.96 6.18 10.11
N HIS A 71 -16.09 7.03 9.57
CA HIS A 71 -15.49 8.13 10.33
C HIS A 71 -15.91 9.53 9.83
N GLY A 72 -16.61 9.60 8.69
CA GLY A 72 -17.00 10.85 8.05
C GLY A 72 -15.85 11.51 7.27
N VAL A 73 -16.19 12.30 6.25
CA VAL A 73 -15.21 12.87 5.28
C VAL A 73 -14.12 13.70 5.96
N ILE A 74 -14.49 14.62 6.84
CA ILE A 74 -13.54 15.58 7.45
C ILE A 74 -12.50 14.88 8.34
N ARG A 75 -12.93 13.89 9.14
CA ARG A 75 -12.04 13.16 10.04
C ARG A 75 -11.16 12.19 9.25
N SER A 76 -11.71 11.57 8.21
CA SER A 76 -11.00 10.63 7.36
C SER A 76 -9.92 11.30 6.52
N LEU A 77 -10.13 12.51 6.00
CA LEU A 77 -9.08 13.23 5.25
C LEU A 77 -7.83 13.55 6.09
N LYS A 78 -7.96 13.64 7.42
CA LYS A 78 -6.83 13.80 8.34
C LYS A 78 -6.22 12.46 8.79
N SER A 79 -6.81 11.33 8.40
CA SER A 79 -6.33 10.00 8.78
C SER A 79 -5.09 9.61 7.99
N ARG A 80 -4.14 8.97 8.67
CA ARG A 80 -2.97 8.36 8.03
C ARG A 80 -3.37 7.28 7.02
N THR A 81 -4.50 6.60 7.24
CA THR A 81 -4.99 5.57 6.33
C THR A 81 -5.37 6.16 4.98
N VAL A 82 -6.08 7.29 4.97
CA VAL A 82 -6.46 7.97 3.72
C VAL A 82 -5.23 8.54 3.02
N LEU A 83 -4.27 9.12 3.74
CA LEU A 83 -3.01 9.57 3.13
C LEU A 83 -2.25 8.41 2.48
N LYS A 84 -2.20 7.24 3.13
CA LYS A 84 -1.60 6.02 2.58
C LYS A 84 -2.36 5.55 1.33
N ASP A 85 -3.69 5.52 1.37
CA ASP A 85 -4.51 5.09 0.22
C ASP A 85 -4.41 6.08 -0.95
N MET A 86 -4.32 7.39 -0.70
CA MET A 86 -4.05 8.40 -1.72
C MET A 86 -2.66 8.23 -2.35
N ASN A 87 -1.64 7.93 -1.53
CA ASN A 87 -0.30 7.64 -2.02
C ASN A 87 -0.28 6.39 -2.91
N PHE A 88 -1.02 5.35 -2.53
CA PHE A 88 -1.18 4.15 -3.36
C PHE A 88 -1.92 4.41 -4.67
N ILE A 89 -2.97 5.22 -4.66
CA ILE A 89 -3.66 5.65 -5.89
C ILE A 89 -2.71 6.47 -6.79
N TYR A 90 -1.90 7.35 -6.19
CA TYR A 90 -0.87 8.09 -6.91
C TYR A 90 0.17 7.15 -7.52
N LEU A 91 0.68 6.17 -6.75
CA LEU A 91 1.63 5.19 -7.23
C LEU A 91 1.05 4.34 -8.35
N VAL A 92 -0.21 3.90 -8.22
CA VAL A 92 -0.95 3.27 -9.31
C VAL A 92 -0.93 4.19 -10.52
N ARG A 93 -1.32 5.46 -10.42
CA ARG A 93 -1.32 6.35 -11.59
C ARG A 93 0.07 6.53 -12.24
N VAL A 94 1.13 6.55 -11.44
CA VAL A 94 2.51 6.75 -11.91
C VAL A 94 3.07 5.49 -12.57
N ILE A 95 2.71 4.30 -12.06
CA ILE A 95 3.29 3.01 -12.47
C ILE A 95 2.26 2.17 -13.28
N HIS A 96 1.01 2.61 -13.44
CA HIS A 96 -0.01 1.92 -14.23
C HIS A 96 0.29 2.10 -15.71
N PHE A 97 0.76 1.03 -16.35
CA PHE A 97 1.21 1.07 -17.73
C PHE A 97 0.05 0.96 -18.72
N TYR A 98 0.22 1.66 -19.85
CA TYR A 98 -0.54 1.40 -21.07
C TYR A 98 0.27 0.52 -22.06
N ASP A 99 1.60 0.44 -21.89
CA ASP A 99 2.50 -0.36 -22.72
C ASP A 99 3.68 -0.93 -21.91
N ASP A 100 3.85 -2.25 -21.88
CA ASP A 100 4.79 -2.99 -21.01
C ASP A 100 6.28 -2.70 -21.29
N TYR A 101 6.58 -2.11 -22.46
CA TYR A 101 7.96 -1.89 -22.92
C TYR A 101 8.64 -0.67 -22.30
N GLU A 102 7.89 0.37 -21.93
CA GLU A 102 8.46 1.66 -21.50
C GLU A 102 9.15 1.60 -20.13
N HIS A 103 8.66 0.74 -19.24
CA HIS A 103 9.12 0.65 -17.85
C HIS A 103 9.80 -0.67 -17.51
N ALA A 104 10.26 -1.40 -18.53
CA ALA A 104 11.01 -2.64 -18.37
C ALA A 104 12.21 -2.50 -17.40
N VAL A 105 12.81 -1.30 -17.29
CA VAL A 105 13.90 -1.02 -16.34
C VAL A 105 13.42 -0.99 -14.89
N ILE A 106 12.25 -0.40 -14.63
CA ILE A 106 11.65 -0.32 -13.29
C ILE A 106 11.21 -1.72 -12.85
N LEU A 107 10.52 -2.45 -13.73
CA LEU A 107 9.99 -3.78 -13.47
C LEU A 107 11.09 -4.84 -13.20
N LYS A 108 12.28 -4.66 -13.79
CA LYS A 108 13.43 -5.56 -13.59
C LYS A 108 14.29 -5.18 -12.37
N ASN A 109 13.97 -4.07 -11.70
CA ASN A 109 14.76 -3.62 -10.58
C ASN A 109 14.47 -4.44 -9.31
N THR A 110 15.51 -4.74 -8.53
CA THR A 110 15.36 -5.43 -7.23
C THR A 110 14.50 -4.65 -6.25
N SER A 111 14.49 -3.31 -6.35
CA SER A 111 13.62 -2.44 -5.57
C SER A 111 12.13 -2.66 -5.86
N TYR A 112 11.76 -3.03 -7.09
CA TYR A 112 10.37 -3.36 -7.41
C TYR A 112 9.94 -4.67 -6.76
N SER A 113 10.86 -5.65 -6.74
CA SER A 113 10.66 -6.92 -6.06
C SER A 113 10.52 -6.76 -4.54
N SER A 114 11.37 -5.94 -3.92
CA SER A 114 11.29 -5.66 -2.48
C SER A 114 10.04 -4.85 -2.13
N PHE A 115 9.61 -3.95 -3.01
CA PHE A 115 8.34 -3.21 -2.89
C PHE A 115 7.15 -4.17 -2.84
N ILE A 116 7.03 -5.11 -3.78
CA ILE A 116 5.93 -6.09 -3.81
C ILE A 116 5.86 -6.88 -2.51
N LEU A 117 7.01 -7.38 -2.03
CA LEU A 117 7.08 -8.21 -0.83
C LEU A 117 6.70 -7.39 0.41
N ALA A 118 7.29 -6.20 0.58
CA ALA A 118 7.02 -5.32 1.70
C ALA A 118 5.57 -4.81 1.71
N LEU A 119 5.03 -4.45 0.54
CA LEU A 119 3.64 -4.02 0.38
C LEU A 119 2.69 -5.16 0.72
N GLY A 120 2.89 -6.34 0.12
CA GLY A 120 2.04 -7.50 0.36
C GLY A 120 1.99 -7.84 1.85
N PHE A 121 3.15 -7.89 2.51
CA PHE A 121 3.23 -8.20 3.93
C PHE A 121 2.55 -7.14 4.80
N THR A 122 2.86 -5.86 4.56
CA THR A 122 2.31 -4.74 5.36
C THR A 122 0.80 -4.60 5.19
N GLN A 123 0.27 -4.74 3.97
CA GLN A 123 -1.17 -4.67 3.73
C GLN A 123 -1.91 -5.89 4.28
N ALA A 124 -1.39 -7.11 4.05
CA ALA A 124 -1.97 -8.31 4.64
C ALA A 124 -2.01 -8.22 6.17
N TYR A 125 -0.92 -7.77 6.80
CA TYR A 125 -0.86 -7.57 8.24
C TYR A 125 -1.85 -6.49 8.72
N SER A 126 -1.98 -5.39 7.99
CA SER A 126 -2.90 -4.29 8.33
C SER A 126 -4.37 -4.75 8.29
N HIS A 127 -4.80 -5.34 7.17
CA HIS A 127 -6.17 -5.82 7.00
C HIS A 127 -6.51 -6.95 7.98
N PHE A 128 -5.58 -7.87 8.22
CA PHE A 128 -5.74 -8.93 9.22
C PHE A 128 -5.97 -8.36 10.63
N ASN A 129 -5.17 -7.38 11.06
CA ASN A 129 -5.32 -6.82 12.41
C ASN A 129 -6.61 -6.01 12.57
N LYS A 130 -7.11 -5.35 11.51
CA LYS A 130 -8.40 -4.65 11.54
C LYS A 130 -9.57 -5.61 11.85
N ILE A 131 -9.48 -6.86 11.41
CA ILE A 131 -10.50 -7.89 11.69
C ILE A 131 -10.33 -8.44 13.11
N PHE A 132 -9.13 -8.90 13.46
CA PHE A 132 -8.95 -9.79 14.62
C PHE A 132 -8.46 -9.10 15.89
N LYS A 133 -7.83 -7.93 15.81
CA LYS A 133 -7.17 -7.28 16.97
C LYS A 133 -7.72 -5.89 17.30
N GLY A 134 -8.54 -5.30 16.44
CA GLY A 134 -9.04 -3.93 16.61
C GLY A 134 -7.90 -2.93 16.85
N ASN A 135 -8.17 -1.84 17.59
CA ASN A 135 -7.17 -0.81 17.90
C ASN A 135 -6.09 -1.24 18.92
N LYS A 136 -6.09 -2.48 19.41
CA LYS A 136 -5.16 -2.98 20.44
C LYS A 136 -4.17 -3.97 19.84
N VAL A 137 -3.31 -3.50 18.94
CA VAL A 137 -2.20 -4.31 18.41
C VAL A 137 -1.12 -4.46 19.48
N SER A 138 -0.93 -5.69 19.97
CA SER A 138 0.15 -6.00 20.92
C SER A 138 1.52 -5.80 20.29
N LYS A 139 2.22 -4.75 20.71
CA LYS A 139 3.57 -4.36 20.25
C LYS A 139 4.68 -5.34 20.66
N ARG A 140 4.31 -6.41 21.36
CA ARG A 140 5.23 -7.50 21.74
C ARG A 140 5.30 -8.61 20.70
N SER A 141 4.35 -8.69 19.76
CA SER A 141 4.33 -9.74 18.74
C SER A 141 5.52 -9.61 17.79
N TRP A 142 6.14 -10.75 17.46
CA TRP A 142 7.18 -10.84 16.44
C TRP A 142 6.73 -10.28 15.09
N PHE A 143 5.48 -10.52 14.69
CA PHE A 143 4.92 -9.99 13.45
C PHE A 143 4.88 -8.45 13.44
N TRP A 144 4.57 -7.83 14.58
CA TRP A 144 4.61 -6.36 14.68
C TRP A 144 6.05 -5.84 14.54
N LYS A 145 7.03 -6.49 15.18
CA LYS A 145 8.44 -6.08 15.08
C LYS A 145 8.97 -6.20 13.66
N ILE A 146 8.70 -7.31 12.97
CA ILE A 146 9.09 -7.51 11.57
C ILE A 146 8.43 -6.45 10.69
N ASN A 147 7.13 -6.20 10.88
CA ASN A 147 6.42 -5.19 10.11
C ASN A 147 6.99 -3.78 10.33
N ALA A 148 7.19 -3.40 11.60
CA ALA A 148 7.63 -2.07 11.98
C ALA A 148 9.10 -1.80 11.59
N PHE A 149 10.02 -2.73 11.86
CA PHE A 149 11.45 -2.48 11.71
C PHE A 149 12.04 -2.93 10.38
N ILE A 150 11.37 -3.83 9.66
CA ILE A 150 11.88 -4.38 8.39
C ILE A 150 10.96 -3.97 7.26
N MET A 151 9.70 -4.42 7.28
CA MET A 151 8.85 -4.30 6.10
C MET A 151 8.42 -2.87 5.80
N LEU A 152 8.04 -2.06 6.79
CA LEU A 152 7.67 -0.65 6.57
C LEU A 152 8.86 0.19 6.06
N PRO A 153 10.06 0.13 6.66
CA PRO A 153 11.23 0.80 6.11
C PRO A 153 11.56 0.35 4.68
N THR A 154 11.53 -0.96 4.41
CA THR A 154 11.76 -1.49 3.06
C THR A 154 10.70 -0.98 2.08
N LEU A 155 9.42 -0.91 2.47
CA LEU A 155 8.35 -0.37 1.65
C LEU A 155 8.64 1.08 1.25
N TYR A 156 8.89 1.97 2.21
CA TYR A 156 9.12 3.38 1.91
C TYR A 156 10.40 3.63 1.12
N LEU A 157 11.49 2.92 1.42
CA LEU A 157 12.74 3.06 0.68
C LEU A 157 12.64 2.55 -0.76
N SER A 158 11.99 1.39 -0.95
CA SER A 158 11.77 0.84 -2.29
C SER A 158 10.84 1.72 -3.12
N GLU A 159 9.75 2.21 -2.53
CA GLU A 159 8.83 3.15 -3.16
C GLU A 159 9.53 4.45 -3.58
N PHE A 160 10.29 5.07 -2.68
CA PHE A 160 11.06 6.28 -3.00
C PHE A 160 12.00 6.06 -4.18
N TYR A 161 12.71 4.92 -4.18
CA TYR A 161 13.63 4.59 -5.26
C TYR A 161 12.91 4.34 -6.58
N LEU A 162 11.74 3.69 -6.57
CA LEU A 162 10.93 3.49 -7.78
C LEU A 162 10.42 4.81 -8.34
N LEU A 163 9.98 5.75 -7.49
CA LEU A 163 9.57 7.09 -7.91
C LEU A 163 10.73 7.88 -8.52
N LEU A 164 11.93 7.75 -7.94
CA LEU A 164 13.15 8.37 -8.47
C LEU A 164 13.52 7.77 -9.84
N LEU A 165 13.45 6.44 -9.99
CA LEU A 165 13.68 5.79 -11.27
C LEU A 165 12.67 6.23 -12.33
N ASN A 166 11.40 6.40 -11.96
CA ASN A 166 10.36 6.85 -12.87
C ASN A 166 10.59 8.28 -13.39
N LEU A 167 11.21 9.17 -12.60
CA LEU A 167 11.58 10.50 -13.10
C LEU A 167 12.76 10.48 -14.08
N ASN A 168 13.70 9.55 -13.88
CA ASN A 168 14.89 9.47 -14.74
C ASN A 168 14.62 8.79 -16.09
N ASN A 169 13.56 7.98 -16.18
CA ASN A 169 13.16 7.31 -17.41
C ASN A 169 12.10 8.15 -18.13
N TYR A 170 12.38 8.51 -19.38
CA TYR A 170 11.43 9.22 -20.22
C TYR A 170 10.19 8.36 -20.47
N ASN A 171 9.02 8.90 -20.18
CA ASN A 171 7.73 8.24 -20.36
C ASN A 171 6.93 9.02 -21.41
N TYR A 172 6.50 8.35 -22.49
CA TYR A 172 5.81 9.01 -23.60
C TYR A 172 4.40 9.49 -23.21
N HIS A 173 3.88 8.98 -22.08
CA HIS A 173 2.62 9.42 -21.49
C HIS A 173 2.78 10.43 -20.35
N SER A 174 4.01 10.91 -20.06
CA SER A 174 4.19 11.95 -19.06
C SER A 174 3.62 13.28 -19.55
N THR A 175 2.97 14.00 -18.64
CA THR A 175 2.53 15.37 -18.88
C THR A 175 3.37 16.30 -18.02
N LEU A 176 3.58 17.53 -18.50
CA LEU A 176 4.35 18.56 -17.81
C LEU A 176 3.81 18.86 -16.39
N LEU A 177 2.52 18.61 -16.16
CA LEU A 177 1.91 18.66 -14.83
C LEU A 177 2.27 17.45 -13.96
N LEU A 178 2.27 16.24 -14.51
CA LEU A 178 2.64 15.02 -13.79
C LEU A 178 4.10 15.07 -13.34
N ASP A 179 5.01 15.58 -14.16
CA ASP A 179 6.42 15.69 -13.81
C ASP A 179 6.63 16.66 -12.64
N LYS A 180 5.96 17.82 -12.65
CA LYS A 180 5.98 18.78 -11.52
C LYS A 180 5.45 18.16 -10.24
N ILE A 181 4.37 17.37 -10.33
CA ILE A 181 3.81 16.65 -9.18
C ILE A 181 4.81 15.61 -8.67
N ASN A 182 5.43 14.83 -9.56
CA ASN A 182 6.41 13.81 -9.18
C ASN A 182 7.63 14.41 -8.46
N TYR A 183 8.15 15.54 -8.94
CA TYR A 183 9.22 16.27 -8.25
C TYR A 183 8.79 16.75 -6.86
N LEU A 184 7.59 17.34 -6.74
CA LEU A 184 7.08 17.80 -5.45
C LEU A 184 6.89 16.63 -4.48
N VAL A 185 6.33 15.52 -4.95
CA VAL A 185 6.14 14.31 -4.16
C VAL A 185 7.48 13.79 -3.66
N LEU A 186 8.51 13.67 -4.48
CA LEU A 186 9.84 13.21 -4.03
C LEU A 186 10.44 14.08 -2.92
N ILE A 187 10.32 15.40 -3.03
CA ILE A 187 10.82 16.34 -2.01
C ILE A 187 10.10 16.11 -0.67
N VAL A 188 8.78 15.89 -0.72
CA VAL A 188 7.94 15.75 0.48
C VAL A 188 7.90 14.30 0.99
N PHE A 189 8.25 13.31 0.17
CA PHE A 189 8.05 11.89 0.46
C PHE A 189 8.81 11.43 1.70
N LEU A 190 10.11 11.71 1.78
CA LEU A 190 10.94 11.34 2.93
C LEU A 190 10.50 12.02 4.24
N PRO A 191 10.33 13.37 4.30
CA PRO A 191 9.89 14.00 5.54
C PRO A 191 8.50 13.54 5.97
N LEU A 192 7.57 13.35 5.03
CA LEU A 192 6.22 12.87 5.32
C LEU A 192 6.23 11.42 5.81
N SER A 193 7.01 10.54 5.16
CA SER A 193 7.19 9.15 5.59
C SER A 193 7.80 9.07 6.99
N CYS A 194 8.81 9.88 7.30
CA CYS A 194 9.40 9.97 8.63
C CYS A 194 8.40 10.46 9.69
N LEU A 195 7.57 11.45 9.37
CA LEU A 195 6.52 11.94 10.28
C LEU A 195 5.46 10.87 10.56
N LEU A 196 5.02 10.15 9.52
CA LEU A 196 4.06 9.06 9.64
C LEU A 196 4.64 7.89 10.44
N TYR A 197 5.88 7.51 10.14
CA TYR A 197 6.61 6.44 10.82
C TYR A 197 6.83 6.78 12.30
N LYS A 198 7.35 7.97 12.63
CA LYS A 198 7.46 8.46 14.02
C LYS A 198 6.10 8.39 14.71
N GLY A 199 5.05 8.78 14.01
CA GLY A 199 3.68 8.69 14.45
C GLY A 199 3.22 7.30 14.91
N GLU A 200 3.73 6.24 14.28
CA GLU A 200 3.40 4.84 14.60
C GLU A 200 4.07 4.39 15.91
N PHE A 201 5.22 4.99 16.23
CA PHE A 201 5.88 4.87 17.53
C PHE A 201 5.32 5.82 18.58
N THR A 202 4.85 7.03 18.26
CA THR A 202 4.38 8.01 19.26
C THR A 202 2.90 7.88 19.63
N SER A 203 2.01 7.40 18.74
CA SER A 203 0.64 7.05 19.15
C SER A 203 0.60 5.87 20.14
N SER A 204 1.77 5.38 20.56
CA SER A 204 2.02 4.41 21.63
C SER A 204 2.20 5.01 23.03
N SER A 205 2.56 6.30 23.16
CA SER A 205 2.85 6.91 24.46
C SER A 205 1.62 7.52 25.13
N MET A 206 0.54 7.73 24.39
CA MET A 206 -0.74 8.26 24.90
C MET A 206 -1.70 7.19 25.43
N GLN A 207 -1.21 5.96 25.66
CA GLN A 207 -1.96 4.88 26.35
C GLN A 207 -1.28 4.46 27.67
N ARG A 208 -0.34 5.27 28.19
CA ARG A 208 0.14 5.17 29.58
C ARG A 208 -0.27 6.42 30.35
N VAL A 209 -1.56 6.58 30.60
CA VAL A 209 -2.13 7.17 31.83
C VAL A 209 -3.38 6.38 32.15
#